data_AF-A0A740WGY0-F1
#
_entry.id   AF-A0A740WGY0-F1
#
_cell.length_a   1.000
_cell.length_b   1.000
_cell.length_c   1.000
_cell.angle_alpha   90.00
_cell.angle_beta   90.00
_cell.angle_gamma   90.00
#
_symmetry.space_group_name_H-M   'P 1'
#
loop_
_entity.id
_entity.type
_entity.pdbx_description
1 polymer ?
#
loop_
_entity_poly.entity_id
_entity_poly.type
_entity_poly.pdbx_seq_one_letter_code
_entity_poly.pdbx_strand_id
1 'polypeptide(L)' 'GCEFKIWSEFSGKKITQAQAEKLVKSGKTDLIKGFKKKSGGTYDTVLVLEDKKTGKLGFPARAKK' A
#
# COMPACT_ATOMS: atom_id res chain seq x y z
N GLY A 1 -22.94 -1.75 -3.85
CA GLY A 1 -22.13 -1.94 -2.64
C GLY A 1 -20.67 -1.79 -3.01
N CYS A 2 -19.85 -1.13 -2.17
CA CYS A 2 -18.41 -1.08 -2.39
C CYS A 2 -17.77 -2.35 -1.79
N GLU A 3 -17.21 -3.20 -2.64
CA GLU A 3 -16.29 -4.26 -2.23
C GLU A 3 -14.90 -3.67 -1.99
N PHE A 4 -14.80 -2.73 -1.04
CA PHE A 4 -13.52 -2.14 -0.67
C PHE A 4 -12.76 -3.09 0.26
N LYS A 5 -11.91 -3.95 -0.32
CA LYS A 5 -11.19 -5.00 0.42
C LYS A 5 -9.72 -4.63 0.56
N ILE A 6 -9.43 -3.68 1.45
CA ILE A 6 -8.05 -3.45 1.91
C ILE A 6 -7.64 -4.66 2.74
N TRP A 7 -6.66 -5.41 2.24
CA TRP A 7 -6.00 -6.43 3.03
C TRP A 7 -5.14 -5.72 4.07
N SER A 8 -5.42 -5.96 5.35
CA SER A 8 -4.66 -5.39 6.46
C SER A 8 -3.18 -5.76 6.40
N GLU A 9 -2.85 -6.84 5.70
CA GLU A 9 -1.50 -7.25 5.37
C GLU A 9 -1.25 -7.16 3.87
N PHE A 10 -0.30 -6.33 3.46
CA PHE A 10 0.10 -6.16 2.07
C PHE A 10 1.61 -6.38 1.94
N SER A 11 2.02 -7.31 1.06
CA SER A 11 3.43 -7.66 0.83
C SER A 11 4.19 -8.00 2.12
N GLY A 12 3.56 -8.82 2.97
CA GLY A 12 4.13 -9.33 4.23
C GLY A 12 4.27 -8.29 5.34
N LYS A 13 3.58 -7.15 5.23
CA LYS A 13 3.53 -6.11 6.26
C LYS A 13 2.10 -5.72 6.58
N LYS A 14 1.81 -5.50 7.86
CA LYS A 14 0.55 -4.88 8.27
C LYS A 14 0.55 -3.39 7.97
N ILE A 15 -0.52 -2.91 7.32
CA ILE A 15 -0.79 -1.48 7.16
C ILE A 15 -1.47 -1.00 8.43
N THR A 16 -0.94 0.09 9.00
CA THR A 16 -1.53 0.72 10.18
C THR A 16 -2.77 1.52 9.79
N GLN A 17 -3.71 1.69 10.73
CA GLN A 17 -4.97 2.41 10.48
C GLN A 17 -4.73 3.84 9.99
N ALA A 18 -3.73 4.55 10.56
CA ALA A 18 -3.34 5.88 10.12
C ALA A 18 -2.88 5.92 8.65
N GLN A 19 -2.16 4.88 8.20
CA GLN A 19 -1.72 4.78 6.81
C GLN A 19 -2.88 4.42 5.88
N ALA A 20 -3.78 3.53 6.30
CA ALA A 20 -4.99 3.20 5.55
C ALA A 20 -5.91 4.43 5.40
N GLU A 21 -6.08 5.23 6.47
CA GLU A 21 -6.83 6.49 6.39
C GLU A 21 -6.22 7.47 5.40
N LYS A 22 -4.90 7.70 5.47
CA LYS A 22 -4.21 8.57 4.51
C LYS A 22 -4.29 8.05 3.09
N LEU A 23 -4.20 6.74 2.89
CA LEU A 23 -4.38 6.11 1.59
C LEU A 23 -5.79 6.35 1.03
N VAL A 24 -6.84 6.20 1.83
CA VAL A 24 -8.22 6.45 1.39
C VAL A 24 -8.44 7.94 1.09
N LYS A 25 -7.94 8.82 1.97
CA LYS A 25 -8.08 10.28 1.85
C LYS A 25 -7.25 10.85 0.69
N SER A 26 -5.95 10.55 0.67
CA SER A 26 -4.96 11.12 -0.25
C SER A 26 -4.73 10.27 -1.52
N GLY A 27 -5.15 9.02 -1.53
CA GLY A 27 -4.83 8.06 -2.61
C GLY A 27 -3.44 7.42 -2.48
N LYS A 28 -2.68 7.77 -1.44
CA LYS A 28 -1.34 7.24 -1.17
C LYS A 28 -1.04 7.21 0.34
N THR A 29 -0.26 6.26 0.79
CA THR A 29 0.26 6.21 2.17
C THR A 29 1.53 7.04 2.30
N ASP A 30 1.94 7.31 3.53
CA ASP A 30 3.33 7.67 3.81
C ASP A 30 4.28 6.51 3.53
N LEU A 31 5.59 6.79 3.63
CA LEU A 31 6.65 5.81 3.48
C LEU A 31 6.46 4.70 4.53
N ILE A 32 5.95 3.55 4.09
CA ILE A 32 5.83 2.37 4.94
C ILE A 32 7.18 1.70 4.93
N LYS A 33 7.75 1.55 6.12
CA LYS A 33 9.04 0.91 6.26
C LYS A 33 8.93 -0.60 6.34
N GLY A 34 9.81 -1.25 5.62
CA GLY A 34 10.10 -2.67 5.64
C GLY A 34 9.04 -3.61 5.06
N PHE A 35 8.44 -3.26 3.93
CA PHE A 35 7.79 -4.23 3.06
C PHE A 35 8.73 -5.40 2.75
N LYS A 36 8.21 -6.62 2.76
CA LYS A 36 9.02 -7.80 2.47
C LYS A 36 9.21 -7.93 0.96
N LYS A 37 10.47 -8.03 0.52
CA LYS A 37 10.82 -8.33 -0.88
C LYS A 37 10.68 -9.83 -1.13
N LYS A 38 10.33 -10.21 -2.35
CA LYS A 38 10.36 -11.61 -2.78
C LYS A 38 11.80 -12.19 -2.77
N SER A 39 12.82 -11.37 -3.02
CA SER A 39 14.25 -11.77 -2.98
C SER A 39 14.85 -11.93 -1.58
N GLY A 40 14.08 -11.70 -0.51
CA GLY A 40 14.64 -11.60 0.83
C GLY A 40 15.12 -10.18 1.14
N GLY A 41 14.85 -9.74 2.37
CA GLY A 41 15.07 -8.37 2.80
C GLY A 41 13.80 -7.52 2.82
N THR A 42 13.93 -6.35 3.42
CA THR A 42 12.87 -5.38 3.61
C THR A 42 13.16 -4.12 2.81
N TYR A 43 12.14 -3.39 2.36
CA TYR A 43 12.30 -2.07 1.76
C TYR A 43 11.20 -1.13 2.20
N ASP A 44 11.56 0.15 2.16
CA ASP A 44 10.66 1.23 2.50
C ASP A 44 10.07 1.78 1.20
N THR A 45 8.74 1.74 1.09
CA THR A 45 8.04 2.35 -0.03
C THR A 45 6.70 2.89 0.42
N VAL A 46 6.12 3.78 -0.37
CA VAL A 46 4.72 4.17 -0.20
C VAL A 46 3.84 3.14 -0.90
N LEU A 47 2.60 2.99 -0.44
CA LEU A 47 1.53 2.35 -1.19
C LEU A 47 0.64 3.41 -1.82
N VAL A 48 0.10 3.08 -2.98
CA VAL A 48 -0.88 3.90 -3.67
C VAL A 48 -2.17 3.13 -3.81
N LEU A 49 -3.28 3.85 -3.75
CA LEU A 49 -4.59 3.30 -4.00
C LEU A 49 -4.79 3.30 -5.50
N GLU A 50 -4.57 2.15 -6.13
CA GLU A 50 -4.73 1.98 -7.58
C GLU A 50 -6.21 2.07 -7.96
N ASP A 51 -7.08 1.52 -7.12
CA ASP A 51 -8.52 1.56 -7.35
C ASP A 51 -9.31 1.88 -6.08
N LYS A 52 -10.03 3.01 -6.12
CA LYS A 52 -10.89 3.49 -5.02
C LYS A 52 -12.18 2.70 -4.86
N LYS A 53 -12.68 2.04 -5.92
CA LYS A 53 -13.95 1.28 -5.88
C LYS A 53 -13.77 -0.09 -5.23
N THR A 54 -12.64 -0.74 -5.47
CA THR A 54 -12.29 -2.09 -5.01
C THR A 54 -11.30 -2.09 -3.85
N GLY A 55 -10.64 -0.95 -3.57
CA GLY A 55 -9.61 -0.87 -2.53
C GLY A 55 -8.29 -1.50 -2.94
N LYS A 56 -8.05 -1.63 -4.25
CA LYS A 56 -6.86 -2.26 -4.80
C LYS A 56 -5.64 -1.39 -4.48
N LEU A 57 -4.70 -1.98 -3.76
CA LEU A 57 -3.43 -1.34 -3.40
C LEU A 57 -2.38 -1.70 -4.45
N GLY A 58 -1.67 -0.68 -4.90
CA GLY A 58 -0.53 -0.80 -5.80
C GLY A 58 0.72 -0.22 -5.16
N PHE A 59 1.86 -0.57 -5.73
CA PHE A 59 3.07 0.21 -5.50
C PHE A 59 3.04 1.40 -6.46
N PRO A 60 3.54 2.58 -6.05
CA PRO A 60 3.74 3.66 -7.00
C PRO A 60 4.60 3.10 -8.13
N ALA A 61 4.19 3.33 -9.38
CA ALA A 61 5.02 3.05 -10.54
C ALA A 61 6.24 3.98 -10.45
N ARG A 62 7.24 3.59 -9.66
CA ARG A 62 8.52 4.29 -9.61
C ARG A 62 9.18 3.96 -10.95
N ALA A 63 9.19 4.95 -11.84
CA ALA A 63 9.94 4.91 -13.07
C ALA A 63 11.32 4.30 -12.78
N LYS A 64 11.61 3.18 -13.44
CA LYS A 64 12.98 2.66 -13.54
C LYS A 64 13.82 3.81 -14.11
N LYS A 65 14.77 4.33 -13.34
CA LYS A 65 15.93 5.04 -13.87
C LYS A 65 17.12 4.11 -13.71
#